data_AF-A0A7R9QT08-F1
#
_entry.id   AF-A0A7R9QT08-F1
#
_cell.length_a   1.000
_cell.length_b   1.000
_cell.length_c   1.000
_cell.angle_alpha   90.00
_cell.angle_beta   90.00
_cell.angle_gamma   90.00
#
_symmetry.space_group_name_H-M   'P 1'
#
loop_
_entity.id
_entity.type
_entity.pdbx_description
1 polymer ?
#
loop_
_entity_poly.entity_id
_entity_poly.type
_entity_poly.pdbx_seq_one_letter_code
_entity_poly.pdbx_strand_id
1 'polypeptide(L)'
;MKFALIKFNKYFIIIATFILFALSPINGQQYTQYSCDYNRYQLCQSDIQTSIQVLRDSQSGAPYSGQVSNYRTVNTGEIQSRCNAVRNSLDCLLTYTPLCMSNSGSLYGSYGSGSYVSVNSNDYQRNYARDIIIRGRNILESYCERDGGGSWKHTACFQRPEVRECEARYGFHYNAPSATGSTCRNYQEFRDCVTRIVQQSCYPHDSQQTATYLIDKASELSWTCDVSRPTGDRYGDNQWGYQRGNYDSRYDSDYQCAEKSGFYVRNCEDILLQRQRDVRDSSRGLVQYRECLGRVVEDICRMPSTTAVDILMGPRKWDASVTCREYTTRQCSHSYSPKTSYISVVVSIFAAILLNSKRF
;
A
#
# COMPACT_ATOMS: atom_id res chain seq x y z
N MET A 1 -30.32 -46.05 -36.16
CA MET A 1 -30.53 -45.04 -35.09
C MET A 1 -30.18 -45.61 -33.70
N LYS A 2 -28.90 -45.79 -33.36
CA LYS A 2 -28.46 -46.21 -32.01
C LYS A 2 -26.99 -45.82 -31.75
N PHE A 3 -26.62 -44.53 -31.73
CA PHE A 3 -25.25 -44.13 -31.33
C PHE A 3 -25.09 -42.74 -30.70
N ALA A 4 -26.15 -42.12 -30.17
CA ALA A 4 -26.09 -40.72 -29.73
C ALA A 4 -26.40 -40.47 -28.23
N LEU A 5 -26.19 -41.44 -27.33
CA LEU A 5 -26.58 -41.28 -25.91
C LEU A 5 -25.47 -41.44 -24.85
N ILE A 6 -24.22 -41.70 -25.22
CA ILE A 6 -23.17 -42.02 -24.21
C ILE A 6 -22.27 -40.83 -23.83
N LYS A 7 -22.28 -39.69 -24.55
CA LYS A 7 -21.32 -38.60 -24.30
C LYS A 7 -21.71 -37.54 -23.26
N PHE A 8 -22.93 -37.54 -22.72
CA PHE A 8 -23.37 -36.48 -21.80
C PHE A 8 -22.92 -36.65 -20.34
N ASN A 9 -22.47 -37.83 -19.92
CA ASN A 9 -22.25 -38.11 -18.50
C ASN A 9 -20.91 -37.57 -17.94
N LYS A 10 -19.91 -37.28 -18.79
CA LYS A 10 -18.60 -36.76 -18.32
C LYS A 10 -18.59 -35.27 -17.99
N TYR A 11 -19.47 -34.47 -18.60
CA TYR A 11 -19.51 -33.02 -18.36
C TYR A 11 -20.20 -32.65 -17.04
N PHE A 12 -21.13 -33.48 -16.56
CA PHE A 12 -21.89 -33.18 -15.35
C PHE A 12 -21.05 -33.30 -14.06
N ILE A 13 -20.10 -34.23 -14.03
CA ILE A 13 -19.21 -34.46 -12.88
C ILE A 13 -18.17 -33.32 -12.72
N ILE A 14 -17.74 -32.70 -13.81
CA ILE A 14 -16.79 -31.58 -13.80
C ILE A 14 -17.46 -30.28 -13.31
N ILE A 15 -18.74 -30.09 -13.63
CA ILE A 15 -19.51 -28.91 -13.19
C ILE A 15 -19.81 -28.98 -11.68
N ALA A 16 -20.14 -30.17 -11.16
CA ALA A 16 -20.45 -30.35 -9.74
C ALA A 16 -19.23 -30.14 -8.82
N THR A 17 -18.02 -30.47 -9.27
CA THR A 17 -16.77 -30.27 -8.49
C THR A 17 -16.32 -28.81 -8.48
N PHE A 18 -16.66 -28.02 -9.51
CA PHE A 18 -16.40 -26.58 -9.54
C PHE A 18 -17.31 -25.78 -8.59
N ILE A 19 -18.54 -26.24 -8.36
CA ILE A 19 -19.52 -25.55 -7.50
C ILE A 19 -19.15 -25.70 -6.01
N LEU A 20 -18.56 -26.83 -5.60
CA LEU A 20 -18.18 -27.09 -4.20
C LEU A 20 -16.90 -26.35 -3.75
N PHE A 21 -16.02 -25.94 -4.66
CA PHE A 21 -14.83 -25.12 -4.33
C PHE A 21 -15.13 -23.62 -4.23
N ALA A 22 -16.30 -23.16 -4.67
CA ALA A 22 -16.67 -21.74 -4.71
C ALA A 22 -17.36 -21.22 -3.44
N LEU A 23 -17.57 -22.07 -2.42
CA LEU A 23 -18.35 -21.74 -1.23
C LEU A 23 -17.53 -21.57 0.05
N SER A 24 -16.19 -21.46 -0.02
CA SER A 24 -15.40 -21.10 1.16
C SER A 24 -15.56 -19.61 1.49
N PRO A 25 -16.11 -19.26 2.69
CA PRO A 25 -16.23 -17.86 3.09
C PRO A 25 -14.86 -17.33 3.49
N ILE A 26 -14.31 -16.42 2.69
CA ILE A 26 -13.12 -15.65 3.07
C ILE A 26 -13.61 -14.33 3.66
N ASN A 27 -13.57 -14.25 4.99
CA ASN A 27 -13.86 -13.05 5.78
C ASN A 27 -12.79 -11.97 5.49
N GLY A 28 -13.05 -11.10 4.52
CA GLY A 28 -12.25 -9.90 4.27
C GLY A 28 -12.84 -8.71 5.03
N GLN A 29 -12.49 -8.56 6.31
CA GLN A 29 -12.81 -7.33 7.03
C GLN A 29 -11.92 -6.20 6.50
N GLN A 30 -12.54 -5.14 6.00
CA GLN A 30 -11.85 -3.91 5.65
C GLN A 30 -11.71 -3.00 6.86
N TYR A 31 -10.47 -2.71 7.22
CA TYR A 31 -10.06 -1.88 8.34
C TYR A 31 -10.22 -0.40 7.98
N THR A 32 -11.36 0.21 8.31
CA THR A 32 -11.50 1.67 8.37
C THR A 32 -11.32 2.22 9.78
N GLN A 33 -10.65 1.49 10.66
CA GLN A 33 -10.27 2.00 11.97
C GLN A 33 -8.76 2.28 11.98
N TYR A 34 -8.41 3.50 12.38
CA TYR A 34 -7.11 3.89 12.94
C TYR A 34 -6.81 3.16 14.26
N SER A 35 -7.18 1.89 14.34
CA SER A 35 -6.86 0.98 15.42
C SER A 35 -5.59 0.24 15.06
N CYS A 36 -4.70 0.07 16.03
CA CYS A 36 -3.58 -0.85 15.91
C CYS A 36 -4.07 -2.25 15.51
N ASP A 37 -3.71 -2.70 14.30
CA ASP A 37 -3.78 -4.11 13.93
C ASP A 37 -2.54 -4.81 14.51
N TYR A 38 -2.69 -5.29 15.74
CA TYR A 38 -1.59 -5.90 16.48
C TYR A 38 -1.05 -7.16 15.78
N ASN A 39 -1.90 -7.93 15.11
CA ASN A 39 -1.48 -9.13 14.38
C ASN A 39 -0.59 -8.76 13.21
N ARG A 40 -0.97 -7.73 12.44
CA ARG A 40 -0.14 -7.24 11.33
C ARG A 40 1.16 -6.63 11.81
N TYR A 41 1.13 -5.88 12.91
CA TYR A 41 2.33 -5.35 13.55
C TYR A 41 3.31 -6.48 13.95
N GLN A 42 2.83 -7.54 14.62
CA GLN A 42 3.64 -8.71 14.99
C GLN A 42 4.20 -9.44 13.76
N LEU A 43 3.41 -9.60 12.69
CA LEU A 43 3.87 -10.20 11.45
C LEU A 43 5.04 -9.42 10.84
N CYS A 44 4.93 -8.09 10.77
CA CYS A 44 6.00 -7.24 10.25
C CYS A 44 7.27 -7.30 11.12
N GLN A 45 7.14 -7.45 12.43
CA GLN A 45 8.30 -7.70 13.31
C GLN A 45 8.97 -9.05 13.00
N SER A 46 8.17 -10.11 12.89
CA SER A 46 8.64 -11.47 12.59
C SER A 46 9.33 -11.55 11.23
N ASP A 47 8.79 -10.90 10.20
CA ASP A 47 9.34 -10.90 8.85
C ASP A 47 10.72 -10.24 8.79
N ILE A 48 10.93 -9.13 9.51
CA ILE A 48 12.25 -8.52 9.66
C ILE A 48 13.19 -9.48 10.36
N GLN A 49 12.82 -10.02 11.52
CA GLN A 49 13.70 -10.90 12.30
C GLN A 49 14.14 -12.14 11.50
N THR A 50 13.19 -12.77 10.80
CA THR A 50 13.45 -13.93 9.94
C THR A 50 14.38 -13.58 8.79
N SER A 51 14.13 -12.45 8.12
CA SER A 51 14.95 -12.02 7.00
C SER A 51 16.37 -11.62 7.42
N ILE A 52 16.51 -11.00 8.60
CA ILE A 52 17.82 -10.69 9.19
C ILE A 52 18.62 -11.97 9.44
N GLN A 53 17.98 -13.00 10.00
CA GLN A 53 18.66 -14.27 10.29
C GLN A 53 19.16 -14.91 8.99
N VAL A 54 18.32 -15.00 7.96
CA VAL A 54 18.70 -15.56 6.66
C VAL A 54 19.84 -14.78 6.01
N LEU A 55 19.80 -13.44 6.05
CA LEU A 55 20.86 -12.61 5.49
C LEU A 55 22.19 -12.77 6.24
N ARG A 56 22.17 -12.93 7.56
CA ARG A 56 23.38 -13.21 8.35
C ARG A 56 23.97 -14.58 8.04
N ASP A 57 23.12 -15.61 7.96
CA ASP A 57 23.56 -16.98 7.67
C ASP A 57 24.13 -17.10 6.26
N SER A 58 23.70 -16.25 5.32
CA SER A 58 24.30 -16.19 3.98
C SER A 58 25.75 -15.69 3.97
N GLN A 59 26.19 -14.99 5.03
CA GLN A 59 27.52 -14.38 5.10
C GLN A 59 28.55 -15.21 5.88
N SER A 60 28.10 -16.03 6.84
CA SER A 60 28.98 -16.86 7.67
C SER A 60 29.67 -17.99 6.91
N GLY A 61 29.34 -18.20 5.64
CA GLY A 61 30.00 -19.15 4.73
C GLY A 61 31.32 -18.66 4.10
N ALA A 62 31.89 -17.55 4.54
CA ALA A 62 33.19 -17.09 4.02
C ALA A 62 34.34 -18.04 4.45
N PRO A 63 35.24 -18.44 3.54
CA PRO A 63 36.31 -19.39 3.83
C PRO A 63 37.23 -18.89 4.94
N TYR A 64 37.26 -19.61 6.05
CA TYR A 64 38.54 -19.83 6.70
C TYR A 64 39.33 -20.83 5.85
N SER A 65 40.53 -20.41 5.45
CA SER A 65 41.44 -21.08 4.54
C SER A 65 41.55 -22.60 4.76
N GLY A 66 41.30 -23.38 3.70
CA GLY A 66 41.94 -24.70 3.57
C GLY A 66 41.07 -25.87 3.11
N GLN A 67 39.74 -25.77 3.09
CA GLN A 67 38.91 -26.89 2.61
C GLN A 67 37.95 -26.50 1.48
N VAL A 68 38.18 -27.14 0.33
CA VAL A 68 37.38 -27.08 -0.89
C VAL A 68 36.09 -27.88 -0.65
N SER A 69 35.13 -27.28 0.07
CA SER A 69 33.81 -27.89 0.28
C SER A 69 32.74 -26.99 -0.29
N ASN A 70 32.05 -27.49 -1.33
CA ASN A 70 30.81 -27.00 -1.95
C ASN A 70 30.30 -25.66 -1.42
N TYR A 71 30.77 -24.56 -2.00
CA TYR A 71 30.14 -23.26 -1.82
C TYR A 71 28.72 -23.33 -2.37
N ARG A 72 27.75 -23.23 -1.47
CA ARG A 72 26.38 -22.92 -1.85
C ARG A 72 26.42 -21.53 -2.44
N THR A 73 26.38 -21.42 -3.77
CA THR A 73 26.24 -20.14 -4.45
C THR A 73 24.98 -19.48 -3.91
N VAL A 74 25.16 -18.41 -3.12
CA VAL A 74 24.02 -17.70 -2.54
C VAL A 74 23.22 -17.16 -3.70
N ASN A 75 21.97 -17.62 -3.82
CA ASN A 75 21.10 -17.23 -4.91
C ASN A 75 20.81 -15.73 -4.77
N THR A 76 21.31 -14.93 -5.70
CA THR A 76 21.12 -13.47 -5.72
C THR A 76 19.64 -13.08 -5.68
N GLY A 77 18.77 -13.92 -6.26
CA GLY A 77 17.32 -13.75 -6.19
C GLY A 77 16.75 -13.91 -4.78
N GLU A 78 17.32 -14.79 -3.96
CA GLU A 78 16.90 -14.97 -2.56
C GLU A 78 17.27 -13.75 -1.71
N ILE A 79 18.51 -13.25 -1.82
CA ILE A 79 18.94 -12.02 -1.13
C ILE A 79 18.01 -10.87 -1.49
N GLN A 80 17.76 -10.65 -2.79
CA GLN A 80 16.90 -9.55 -3.23
C GLN A 80 15.47 -9.70 -2.69
N SER A 81 14.92 -10.92 -2.67
CA SER A 81 13.61 -11.20 -2.09
C SER A 81 13.56 -10.85 -0.60
N ARG A 82 14.59 -11.21 0.17
CA ARG A 82 14.71 -10.86 1.59
C ARG A 82 14.85 -9.35 1.81
N CYS A 83 15.65 -8.68 0.98
CA CYS A 83 15.78 -7.22 1.01
C CYS A 83 14.42 -6.52 0.80
N ASN A 84 13.64 -6.99 -0.18
CA ASN A 84 12.30 -6.44 -0.43
C ASN A 84 11.34 -6.75 0.73
N ALA A 85 11.39 -7.94 1.33
CA ALA A 85 10.60 -8.28 2.51
C ALA A 85 10.91 -7.36 3.70
N VAL A 86 12.19 -7.08 3.97
CA VAL A 86 12.60 -6.15 5.03
C VAL A 86 12.12 -4.73 4.74
N ARG A 87 12.25 -4.23 3.50
CA ARG A 87 11.75 -2.89 3.11
C ARG A 87 10.25 -2.74 3.34
N ASN A 88 9.46 -3.71 2.86
CA ASN A 88 8.00 -3.70 3.05
C ASN A 88 7.60 -3.80 4.52
N SER A 89 8.33 -4.61 5.30
CA SER A 89 8.07 -4.78 6.73
C SER A 89 8.47 -3.53 7.52
N LEU A 90 9.52 -2.81 7.12
CA LEU A 90 9.86 -1.51 7.72
C LEU A 90 8.76 -0.48 7.48
N ASP A 91 8.25 -0.36 6.26
CA ASP A 91 7.13 0.55 5.95
C ASP A 91 5.89 0.24 6.80
N CYS A 92 5.57 -1.05 6.94
CA CYS A 92 4.54 -1.53 7.85
C CYS A 92 4.82 -1.11 9.30
N LEU A 93 6.03 -1.33 9.83
CA LEU A 93 6.38 -0.94 11.19
C LEU A 93 6.30 0.58 11.41
N LEU A 94 6.77 1.41 10.48
CA LEU A 94 6.64 2.88 10.61
C LEU A 94 5.18 3.34 10.64
N THR A 95 4.28 2.56 10.04
CA THR A 95 2.84 2.85 10.05
C THR A 95 2.16 2.38 11.35
N TYR A 96 2.43 1.16 11.80
CA TYR A 96 1.72 0.55 12.93
C TYR A 96 2.36 0.81 14.30
N THR A 97 3.68 1.03 14.38
CA THR A 97 4.38 1.25 15.66
C THR A 97 3.73 2.37 16.48
N PRO A 98 3.49 3.56 15.92
CA PRO A 98 2.89 4.65 16.69
C PRO A 98 1.44 4.36 17.13
N LEU A 99 0.68 3.63 16.30
CA LEU A 99 -0.70 3.25 16.59
C LEU A 99 -0.81 2.26 17.73
N CYS A 100 0.07 1.27 17.72
CA CYS A 100 0.10 0.21 18.71
C CYS A 100 0.64 0.69 20.06
N MET A 101 1.49 1.71 20.07
CA MET A 101 2.06 2.27 21.29
C MET A 101 1.20 3.35 21.94
N SER A 102 0.35 4.04 21.17
CA SER A 102 -0.48 5.13 21.70
C SER A 102 -1.67 4.62 22.53
N ASN A 103 -2.12 3.39 22.30
CA ASN A 103 -3.33 2.84 22.93
C ASN A 103 -3.11 2.16 24.28
N SER A 104 -1.86 1.88 24.68
CA SER A 104 -1.58 1.14 25.91
C SER A 104 -1.56 1.98 27.20
N GLY A 105 -1.79 3.30 27.11
CA GLY A 105 -1.68 4.22 28.25
C GLY A 105 -2.98 4.83 28.79
N SER A 106 -4.15 4.64 28.16
CA SER A 106 -5.33 5.48 28.44
C SER A 106 -6.51 4.78 29.13
N LEU A 107 -6.41 3.51 29.54
CA LEU A 107 -7.57 2.73 30.01
C LEU A 107 -7.75 2.62 31.52
N TYR A 108 -6.86 3.17 32.35
CA TYR A 108 -7.10 3.23 33.80
C TYR A 108 -7.44 4.63 34.27
N GLY A 109 -8.73 4.82 34.54
CA GLY A 109 -9.29 6.00 35.18
C GLY A 109 -8.55 6.32 36.47
N SER A 110 -8.09 7.56 36.55
CA SER A 110 -7.51 8.18 37.74
C SER A 110 -8.60 8.37 38.80
N TYR A 111 -8.77 7.36 39.66
CA TYR A 111 -9.41 7.49 40.97
C TYR A 111 -8.67 6.57 41.94
N GLY A 112 -7.56 7.03 42.51
CA GLY A 112 -6.84 6.29 43.53
C GLY A 112 -5.39 6.72 43.67
N SER A 113 -5.14 7.61 44.63
CA SER A 113 -3.82 8.01 45.10
C SER A 113 -3.07 6.80 45.70
N GLY A 114 -2.34 6.07 44.88
CA GLY A 114 -1.45 4.98 45.31
C GLY A 114 -0.18 4.99 44.47
N SER A 115 0.89 5.56 45.03
CA SER A 115 2.19 5.69 44.38
C SER A 115 2.92 4.34 44.35
N TYR A 116 2.60 3.52 43.34
CA TYR A 116 3.42 2.36 42.99
C TYR A 116 4.15 2.69 41.69
N VAL A 117 5.47 2.59 41.70
CA VAL A 117 6.35 2.74 40.53
C VAL A 117 6.08 1.57 39.59
N SER A 118 5.11 1.71 38.69
CA SER A 118 4.96 0.77 37.57
C SER A 118 6.07 1.07 36.58
N VAL A 119 6.99 0.11 36.40
CA VAL A 119 7.90 0.14 35.26
C VAL A 119 7.02 0.05 34.01
N ASN A 120 6.95 1.14 33.25
CA ASN A 120 6.08 1.30 32.09
C ASN A 120 6.38 0.20 31.06
N SER A 121 5.51 -0.80 30.97
CA SER A 121 5.52 -1.82 29.90
C SER A 121 5.59 -1.19 28.49
N ASN A 122 5.10 0.05 28.36
CA ASN A 122 5.14 0.86 27.15
C ASN A 122 6.56 1.24 26.72
N ASP A 123 7.45 1.53 27.66
CA ASP A 123 8.83 1.91 27.34
C ASP A 123 9.61 0.70 26.81
N TYR A 124 9.38 -0.48 27.39
CA TYR A 124 9.95 -1.73 26.89
C TYR A 124 9.49 -2.03 25.45
N GLN A 125 8.19 -1.96 25.17
CA GLN A 125 7.65 -2.20 23.83
C GLN A 125 8.17 -1.18 22.81
N ARG A 126 8.30 0.09 23.22
CA ARG A 126 8.88 1.16 22.39
C ARG A 126 10.32 0.89 22.03
N ASN A 127 11.14 0.56 23.03
CA ASN A 127 12.55 0.24 22.82
C ASN A 127 12.71 -1.02 21.96
N TYR A 128 11.86 -2.04 22.16
CA TYR A 128 11.90 -3.26 21.35
C TYR A 128 11.59 -2.99 19.86
N ALA A 129 10.57 -2.19 19.56
CA ALA A 129 10.25 -1.84 18.17
C ALA A 129 11.36 -1.00 17.54
N ARG A 130 11.90 -0.02 18.28
CA ARG A 130 13.07 0.77 17.88
C ARG A 130 14.23 -0.14 17.50
N ASP A 131 14.56 -1.13 18.33
CA ASP A 131 15.65 -2.06 18.07
C ASP A 131 15.42 -2.92 16.82
N ILE A 132 14.18 -3.31 16.52
CA ILE A 132 13.86 -4.04 15.30
C ILE A 132 14.00 -3.14 14.07
N ILE A 133 13.48 -1.91 14.12
CA ILE A 133 13.53 -0.95 13.01
C ILE A 133 14.99 -0.60 12.68
N ILE A 134 15.80 -0.26 13.70
CA ILE A 134 17.21 0.06 13.53
C ILE A 134 17.98 -1.15 12.99
N ARG A 135 17.76 -2.36 13.52
CA ARG A 135 18.40 -3.57 12.99
C ARG A 135 18.00 -3.85 11.54
N GLY A 136 16.72 -3.71 11.19
CA GLY A 136 16.23 -3.84 9.83
C GLY A 136 16.92 -2.85 8.89
N ARG A 137 17.02 -1.57 9.29
CA ARG A 137 17.71 -0.52 8.53
C ARG A 137 19.19 -0.85 8.29
N ASN A 138 19.91 -1.24 9.34
CA ASN A 138 21.35 -1.55 9.27
C ASN A 138 21.62 -2.77 8.37
N ILE A 139 20.72 -3.75 8.37
CA ILE A 139 20.82 -4.92 7.49
C ILE A 139 20.56 -4.54 6.03
N LEU A 140 19.57 -3.68 5.75
CA LEU A 140 19.39 -3.15 4.40
C LEU A 140 20.64 -2.40 3.92
N GLU A 141 21.22 -1.55 4.75
CA GLU A 141 22.45 -0.83 4.40
C GLU A 141 23.61 -1.79 4.11
N SER A 142 23.79 -2.81 4.95
CA SER A 142 24.94 -3.72 4.86
C SER A 142 24.85 -4.72 3.71
N TYR A 143 23.65 -5.24 3.43
CA TYR A 143 23.44 -6.38 2.53
C TYR A 143 22.70 -6.02 1.24
N CYS A 144 21.85 -5.00 1.27
CA CYS A 144 20.96 -4.70 0.15
C CYS A 144 21.42 -3.46 -0.63
N GLU A 145 22.12 -2.53 0.02
CA GLU A 145 22.52 -1.25 -0.59
C GLU A 145 23.97 -1.26 -1.12
N ARG A 146 24.81 -2.18 -0.64
CA ARG A 146 26.25 -2.20 -0.94
C ARG A 146 26.59 -2.62 -2.39
N ASP A 147 25.87 -3.60 -2.95
CA ASP A 147 26.24 -4.24 -4.23
C ASP A 147 25.32 -3.84 -5.40
N GLY A 148 24.79 -2.61 -5.38
CA GLY A 148 23.94 -2.09 -6.47
C GLY A 148 22.44 -2.37 -6.31
N GLY A 149 21.99 -2.94 -5.20
CA GLY A 149 20.57 -3.11 -4.85
C GLY A 149 19.82 -1.81 -4.50
N GLY A 150 20.36 -0.66 -4.91
CA GLY A 150 19.76 0.67 -4.84
C GLY A 150 19.60 1.22 -3.42
N SER A 151 20.54 2.05 -2.98
CA SER A 151 20.31 2.95 -1.84
C SER A 151 19.53 4.18 -2.31
N TRP A 152 18.58 4.66 -1.50
CA TRP A 152 17.82 5.88 -1.81
C TRP A 152 18.75 7.07 -2.06
N LYS A 153 19.93 7.06 -1.41
CA LYS A 153 21.00 8.05 -1.54
C LYS A 153 21.48 8.21 -2.99
N HIS A 154 21.40 7.15 -3.79
CA HIS A 154 21.89 7.11 -5.18
C HIS A 154 20.76 7.16 -6.22
N THR A 155 19.51 7.07 -5.81
CA THR A 155 18.38 7.16 -6.73
C THR A 155 18.13 8.62 -7.13
N ALA A 156 17.81 8.86 -8.40
CA ALA A 156 17.43 10.19 -8.87
C ALA A 156 16.15 10.69 -8.16
N CYS A 157 15.24 9.78 -7.78
CA CYS A 157 13.97 10.08 -7.12
C CYS A 157 14.13 10.95 -5.87
N PHE A 158 14.92 10.49 -4.89
CA PHE A 158 15.09 11.21 -3.62
C PHE A 158 16.06 12.40 -3.72
N GLN A 159 16.77 12.54 -4.85
CA GLN A 159 17.63 13.70 -5.14
C GLN A 159 16.88 14.85 -5.81
N ARG A 160 15.62 14.65 -6.22
CA ARG A 160 14.81 15.65 -6.91
C ARG A 160 14.61 16.93 -6.09
N PRO A 161 14.50 18.10 -6.74
CA PRO A 161 14.32 19.37 -6.05
C PRO A 161 13.06 19.41 -5.19
N GLU A 162 11.98 18.75 -5.60
CA GLU A 162 10.71 18.73 -4.86
C GLU A 162 10.83 17.96 -3.54
N VAL A 163 11.59 16.84 -3.53
CA VAL A 163 11.88 16.09 -2.29
C VAL A 163 12.77 16.92 -1.37
N ARG A 164 13.79 17.59 -1.93
CA ARG A 164 14.67 18.49 -1.18
C ARG A 164 13.91 19.70 -0.61
N GLU A 165 12.89 20.19 -1.31
CA GLU A 165 12.01 21.24 -0.81
C GLU A 165 11.21 20.78 0.41
N CYS A 166 10.72 19.52 0.42
CA CYS A 166 10.12 18.95 1.63
C CYS A 166 11.11 18.93 2.80
N GLU A 167 12.37 18.52 2.56
CA GLU A 167 13.42 18.51 3.60
C GLU A 167 13.66 19.92 4.16
N ALA A 168 13.87 20.90 3.27
CA ALA A 168 14.16 22.28 3.62
C ALA A 168 12.99 22.94 4.39
N ARG A 169 11.75 22.64 3.99
CA ARG A 169 10.55 23.23 4.61
C ARG A 169 10.35 22.78 6.05
N TYR A 170 10.61 21.51 6.36
CA TYR A 170 10.33 20.94 7.68
C TYR A 170 11.56 20.76 8.57
N GLY A 171 12.75 21.06 8.06
CA GLY A 171 13.99 21.18 8.86
C GLY A 171 14.62 19.86 9.29
N PHE A 172 14.36 18.77 8.57
CA PHE A 172 14.95 17.46 8.87
C PHE A 172 16.29 17.28 8.16
N HIS A 173 17.33 17.88 8.75
CA HIS A 173 18.72 17.78 8.30
C HIS A 173 19.60 17.13 9.37
N TYR A 174 19.55 15.80 9.47
CA TYR A 174 20.39 14.97 10.35
C TYR A 174 20.29 15.32 11.86
N ASN A 175 19.84 14.36 12.67
CA ASN A 175 19.52 14.51 14.11
C ASN A 175 18.21 15.27 14.34
N ALA A 176 17.10 14.54 14.16
CA ALA A 176 15.80 15.06 14.51
C ALA A 176 15.75 15.41 16.02
N PRO A 177 15.08 16.52 16.39
CA PRO A 177 14.82 16.83 17.79
C PRO A 177 13.98 15.73 18.45
N SER A 178 13.95 15.73 19.78
CA SER A 178 13.09 14.81 20.54
C SER A 178 11.62 14.92 20.08
N ALA A 179 10.89 13.81 20.22
CA ALA A 179 9.49 13.72 19.83
C ALA A 179 8.62 14.61 20.74
N THR A 180 8.26 15.78 20.23
CA THR A 180 7.32 16.74 20.82
C THR A 180 6.10 16.83 19.90
N GLY A 181 4.99 17.40 20.39
CA GLY A 181 3.79 17.56 19.56
C GLY A 181 4.03 18.34 18.26
N SER A 182 4.83 19.42 18.31
CA SER A 182 5.16 20.22 17.13
C SER A 182 6.12 19.51 16.18
N THR A 183 7.15 18.84 16.71
CA THR A 183 8.11 18.09 15.86
C THR A 183 7.45 16.89 15.20
N CYS A 184 6.49 16.24 15.87
CA CYS A 184 5.69 15.19 15.27
C CYS A 184 4.74 15.70 14.18
N ARG A 185 4.12 16.88 14.35
CA ARG A 185 3.32 17.50 13.30
C ARG A 185 4.16 17.81 12.06
N ASN A 186 5.32 18.44 12.24
CA ASN A 186 6.24 18.72 11.14
C ASN A 186 6.71 17.43 10.45
N TYR A 187 6.95 16.37 11.22
CA TYR A 187 7.32 15.06 10.68
C TYR A 187 6.19 14.45 9.84
N GLN A 188 4.94 14.52 10.28
CA GLN A 188 3.79 14.06 9.49
C GLN A 188 3.71 14.81 8.15
N GLU A 189 3.79 16.15 8.18
CA GLU A 189 3.75 16.98 6.98
C GLU A 189 4.93 16.69 6.04
N PHE A 190 6.12 16.43 6.60
CA PHE A 190 7.29 15.98 5.84
C PHE A 190 7.07 14.63 5.18
N ARG A 191 6.62 13.63 5.95
CA ARG A 191 6.33 12.28 5.45
C ARG A 191 5.31 12.32 4.32
N ASP A 192 4.22 13.05 4.48
CA ASP A 192 3.16 13.16 3.48
C ASP A 192 3.64 13.88 2.21
N CYS A 193 4.44 14.94 2.37
CA CYS A 193 5.08 15.66 1.27
C CYS A 193 5.95 14.72 0.42
N VAL A 194 6.85 13.98 1.07
CA VAL A 194 7.77 13.04 0.41
C VAL A 194 6.99 11.89 -0.23
N THR A 195 6.10 11.25 0.53
CA THR A 195 5.31 10.09 0.06
C THR A 195 4.50 10.45 -1.18
N ARG A 196 3.86 11.63 -1.19
CA ARG A 196 3.11 12.13 -2.34
C ARG A 196 4.00 12.29 -3.57
N ILE A 197 5.16 12.93 -3.45
CA ILE A 197 6.08 13.14 -4.59
C ILE A 197 6.61 11.81 -5.11
N VAL A 198 7.05 10.93 -4.20
CA VAL A 198 7.62 9.62 -4.53
C VAL A 198 6.58 8.76 -5.25
N GLN A 199 5.35 8.69 -4.73
CA GLN A 199 4.26 7.97 -5.38
C GLN A 199 3.90 8.59 -6.75
N GLN A 200 3.87 9.92 -6.85
CA GLN A 200 3.44 10.60 -8.07
C GLN A 200 4.45 10.56 -9.21
N SER A 201 5.72 10.51 -8.87
CA SER A 201 6.74 10.84 -9.86
C SER A 201 7.93 9.90 -9.90
N CYS A 202 8.03 8.95 -8.99
CA CYS A 202 9.14 7.99 -8.97
C CYS A 202 8.69 6.62 -9.42
N TYR A 203 9.66 5.76 -9.71
CA TYR A 203 9.36 4.38 -10.08
C TYR A 203 8.90 3.58 -8.85
N PRO A 204 8.08 2.53 -9.03
CA PRO A 204 7.64 1.70 -7.91
C PRO A 204 8.78 1.11 -7.06
N HIS A 205 9.93 0.82 -7.67
CA HIS A 205 11.10 0.32 -6.93
C HIS A 205 11.73 1.38 -6.02
N ASP A 206 11.67 2.67 -6.39
CA ASP A 206 12.12 3.77 -5.55
C ASP A 206 11.15 3.99 -4.38
N SER A 207 9.83 3.81 -4.62
CA SER A 207 8.83 3.98 -3.55
C SER A 207 9.02 3.00 -2.39
N GLN A 208 9.60 1.82 -2.64
CA GLN A 208 9.93 0.84 -1.58
C GLN A 208 11.05 1.33 -0.65
N GLN A 209 11.81 2.36 -1.06
CA GLN A 209 12.89 2.93 -0.27
C GLN A 209 12.44 4.12 0.59
N THR A 210 11.16 4.51 0.52
CA THR A 210 10.59 5.61 1.29
C THR A 210 10.76 5.40 2.80
N ALA A 211 10.51 4.19 3.31
CA ALA A 211 10.68 3.89 4.72
C ALA A 211 12.13 4.09 5.20
N THR A 212 13.11 3.58 4.43
CA THR A 212 14.54 3.78 4.74
C THR A 212 14.97 5.24 4.65
N TYR A 213 14.43 5.98 3.68
CA TYR A 213 14.65 7.42 3.56
C TYR A 213 14.13 8.19 4.77
N LEU A 214 12.89 7.90 5.21
CA LEU A 214 12.28 8.54 6.38
C LEU A 214 13.06 8.24 7.66
N ILE A 215 13.47 6.98 7.86
CA ILE A 215 14.32 6.56 8.99
C ILE A 215 15.62 7.36 9.03
N ASP A 216 16.31 7.50 7.89
CA ASP A 216 17.60 8.20 7.83
C ASP A 216 17.46 9.71 8.05
N LYS A 217 16.36 10.32 7.59
CA LYS A 217 16.15 11.78 7.67
C LYS A 217 15.53 12.23 8.99
N ALA A 218 14.56 11.48 9.51
CA ALA A 218 13.78 11.86 10.68
C ALA A 218 14.06 11.01 11.92
N SER A 219 14.90 9.97 11.81
CA SER A 219 15.37 9.15 12.94
C SER A 219 14.21 8.73 13.85
N GLU A 220 14.31 8.98 15.15
CA GLU A 220 13.34 8.59 16.18
C GLU A 220 11.90 9.06 15.93
N LEU A 221 11.71 10.17 15.22
CA LEU A 221 10.36 10.66 14.88
C LEU A 221 9.62 9.66 13.99
N SER A 222 10.35 8.89 13.17
CA SER A 222 9.78 7.99 12.17
C SER A 222 8.90 6.89 12.74
N TRP A 223 9.17 6.47 13.98
CA TRP A 223 8.43 5.41 14.67
C TRP A 223 7.83 5.86 16.01
N THR A 224 8.11 7.09 16.44
CA THR A 224 7.55 7.65 17.69
C THR A 224 6.30 8.49 17.43
N CYS A 225 6.24 9.19 16.30
CA CYS A 225 5.15 10.11 15.99
C CYS A 225 3.93 9.35 15.43
N ASP A 226 2.79 9.50 16.11
CA ASP A 226 1.51 8.94 15.66
C ASP A 226 1.09 9.56 14.32
N VAL A 227 0.74 8.74 13.33
CA VAL A 227 0.30 9.16 11.99
C VAL A 227 -1.20 9.47 11.99
N SER A 228 -1.94 8.96 12.97
CA SER A 228 -3.40 8.83 12.89
C SER A 228 -4.17 9.83 13.73
N ARG A 229 -3.46 10.72 14.40
CA ARG A 229 -4.06 11.95 14.90
C ARG A 229 -3.74 13.03 13.88
N PRO A 230 -4.65 13.34 12.93
CA PRO A 230 -4.75 14.71 12.49
C PRO A 230 -4.79 15.50 13.79
N THR A 231 -3.87 16.43 13.96
CA THR A 231 -3.92 17.35 15.08
C THR A 231 -5.11 18.28 14.84
N GLY A 232 -6.32 17.71 14.86
CA GLY A 232 -7.55 18.43 15.06
C GLY A 232 -7.29 19.19 16.33
N ASP A 233 -7.18 20.50 16.15
CA ASP A 233 -6.87 21.45 17.18
C ASP A 233 -7.70 21.08 18.41
N ARG A 234 -7.05 20.48 19.40
CA ARG A 234 -7.58 20.49 20.76
C ARG A 234 -7.53 21.95 21.14
N TYR A 235 -8.63 22.63 20.81
CA TYR A 235 -9.12 23.85 21.41
C TYR A 235 -8.80 23.81 22.89
N GLY A 236 -7.71 24.48 23.24
CA GLY A 236 -7.20 24.60 24.59
C GLY A 236 -6.41 25.89 24.60
N ASP A 237 -7.16 26.99 24.68
CA ASP A 237 -6.74 28.33 25.06
C ASP A 237 -5.41 28.79 24.51
N ASN A 238 -5.45 29.53 23.40
CA ASN A 238 -4.71 30.79 23.28
C ASN A 238 -5.41 31.67 22.25
N GLN A 239 -6.33 32.44 22.80
CA GLN A 239 -7.03 33.60 22.26
C GLN A 239 -6.03 34.70 21.85
N TRP A 240 -5.27 34.57 20.77
CA TRP A 240 -4.64 35.73 20.12
C TRP A 240 -4.63 35.55 18.60
N GLY A 241 -5.55 36.27 17.96
CA GLY A 241 -5.71 36.28 16.52
C GLY A 241 -4.54 36.94 15.82
N TYR A 242 -4.03 36.27 14.79
CA TYR A 242 -3.42 36.92 13.64
C TYR A 242 -3.81 36.14 12.38
N GLN A 243 -4.63 36.82 11.57
CA GLN A 243 -4.95 36.61 10.16
C GLN A 243 -4.27 35.41 9.48
N ARG A 244 -4.92 34.23 9.56
CA ARG A 244 -4.57 33.10 8.70
C ARG A 244 -5.15 33.36 7.31
N GLY A 245 -4.27 33.44 6.33
CA GLY A 245 -4.60 33.61 4.94
C GLY A 245 -5.61 32.57 4.46
N ASN A 246 -6.37 33.00 3.45
CA ASN A 246 -7.43 32.31 2.72
C ASN A 246 -6.96 30.93 2.19
N TYR A 247 -6.85 29.94 3.07
CA TYR A 247 -6.62 28.55 2.69
C TYR A 247 -7.88 28.05 2.02
N ASP A 248 -7.71 27.58 0.79
CA ASP A 248 -8.74 27.16 -0.14
C ASP A 248 -9.70 26.15 0.52
N SER A 249 -10.88 26.64 0.91
CA SER A 249 -11.99 25.89 1.54
C SER A 249 -12.40 24.64 0.76
N ARG A 250 -11.93 24.50 -0.48
CA ARG A 250 -12.22 23.38 -1.38
C ARG A 250 -11.60 22.06 -0.91
N TYR A 251 -10.42 22.07 -0.30
CA TYR A 251 -9.77 20.84 0.16
C TYR A 251 -10.49 20.19 1.34
N ASP A 252 -10.98 21.01 2.26
CA ASP A 252 -11.75 20.55 3.44
C ASP A 252 -13.12 19.98 3.01
N SER A 253 -13.73 20.57 1.97
CA SER A 253 -14.95 20.07 1.36
C SER A 253 -14.78 18.68 0.72
N ASP A 254 -13.63 18.41 0.08
CA ASP A 254 -13.36 17.13 -0.57
C ASP A 254 -13.15 16.01 0.45
N TYR A 255 -12.51 16.29 1.59
CA TYR A 255 -12.34 15.33 2.68
C TYR A 255 -13.66 14.97 3.36
N GLN A 256 -14.47 15.96 3.69
CA GLN A 256 -15.79 15.72 4.29
C GLN A 256 -16.71 14.95 3.33
N CYS A 257 -16.60 15.22 2.02
CA CYS A 257 -17.28 14.48 0.97
C CYS A 257 -16.82 13.01 0.93
N ALA A 258 -15.51 12.76 0.91
CA ALA A 258 -14.94 11.42 0.89
C ALA A 258 -15.33 10.63 2.15
N GLU A 259 -15.28 11.25 3.33
CA GLU A 259 -15.67 10.63 4.60
C GLU A 259 -17.13 10.16 4.58
N LYS A 260 -18.06 11.04 4.14
CA LYS A 260 -19.49 10.68 4.00
C LYS A 260 -19.72 9.61 2.95
N SER A 261 -18.97 9.66 1.85
CA SER A 261 -19.06 8.69 0.75
C SER A 261 -18.53 7.31 1.14
N GLY A 262 -17.65 7.22 2.15
CA GLY A 262 -17.05 5.97 2.63
C GLY A 262 -18.06 4.87 2.99
N PHE A 263 -19.27 5.24 3.42
CA PHE A 263 -20.33 4.25 3.69
C PHE A 263 -20.81 3.53 2.42
N TYR A 264 -20.90 4.25 1.31
CA TYR A 264 -21.42 3.75 0.03
C TYR A 264 -20.34 3.13 -0.86
N VAL A 265 -19.07 3.45 -0.59
CA VAL A 265 -17.91 2.84 -1.27
C VAL A 265 -17.94 1.32 -1.21
N ARG A 266 -18.44 0.72 -0.12
CA ARG A 266 -18.54 -0.74 0.03
C ARG A 266 -19.31 -1.40 -1.11
N ASN A 267 -20.37 -0.77 -1.60
CA ASN A 267 -21.14 -1.29 -2.74
C ASN A 267 -20.30 -1.32 -4.02
N CYS A 268 -19.45 -0.31 -4.23
CA CYS A 268 -18.52 -0.28 -5.35
C CYS A 268 -17.43 -1.35 -5.22
N GLU A 269 -16.95 -1.61 -4.00
CA GLU A 269 -15.94 -2.62 -3.74
C GLU A 269 -16.47 -4.04 -3.95
N ASP A 270 -17.71 -4.30 -3.55
CA ASP A 270 -18.36 -5.58 -3.80
C ASP A 270 -18.46 -5.87 -5.30
N ILE A 271 -18.81 -4.86 -6.11
CA ILE A 271 -18.83 -4.96 -7.58
C ILE A 271 -17.42 -5.22 -8.14
N LEU A 272 -16.40 -4.54 -7.61
CA LEU A 272 -15.01 -4.76 -8.00
C LEU A 272 -14.57 -6.20 -7.71
N LEU A 273 -14.81 -6.67 -6.49
CA LEU A 273 -14.45 -8.02 -6.03
C LEU A 273 -15.20 -9.10 -6.79
N GLN A 274 -16.49 -8.90 -7.06
CA GLN A 274 -17.28 -9.82 -7.89
C GLN A 274 -16.68 -9.95 -9.28
N ARG A 275 -16.30 -8.83 -9.92
CA ARG A 275 -15.71 -8.86 -11.26
C ARG A 275 -14.31 -9.45 -11.30
N GLN A 276 -13.50 -9.24 -10.27
CA GLN A 276 -12.20 -9.89 -10.15
C GLN A 276 -12.33 -11.42 -10.04
N ARG A 277 -13.47 -11.93 -9.53
CA ARG A 277 -13.78 -13.37 -9.51
C ARG A 277 -14.28 -13.86 -10.87
N ASP A 278 -15.13 -13.09 -11.55
CA ASP A 278 -15.77 -13.50 -12.80
C ASP A 278 -14.83 -13.46 -14.02
N VAL A 279 -13.83 -12.57 -14.01
CA VAL A 279 -12.91 -12.36 -15.14
C VAL A 279 -11.49 -12.16 -14.63
N ARG A 280 -10.51 -12.87 -15.21
CA ARG A 280 -9.06 -12.69 -14.94
C ARG A 280 -8.49 -11.31 -15.34
N ASP A 281 -9.33 -10.39 -15.80
CA ASP A 281 -8.92 -9.11 -16.40
C ASP A 281 -9.02 -7.98 -15.34
N SER A 282 -8.06 -7.97 -14.42
CA SER A 282 -7.99 -7.07 -13.25
C SER A 282 -8.04 -5.57 -13.61
N SER A 283 -7.59 -5.23 -14.81
CA SER A 283 -7.52 -3.88 -15.37
C SER A 283 -8.88 -3.17 -15.42
N ARG A 284 -9.91 -3.89 -15.87
CA ARG A 284 -11.27 -3.34 -16.12
C ARG A 284 -12.03 -3.10 -14.82
N GLY A 285 -11.79 -3.95 -13.83
CA GLY A 285 -12.42 -3.84 -12.52
C GLY A 285 -12.12 -2.49 -11.89
N LEU A 286 -10.85 -2.05 -11.94
CA LEU A 286 -10.41 -0.79 -11.32
C LEU A 286 -10.99 0.46 -12.00
N VAL A 287 -11.17 0.45 -13.33
CA VAL A 287 -11.81 1.56 -14.06
C VAL A 287 -13.27 1.69 -13.68
N GLN A 288 -14.00 0.56 -13.66
CA GLN A 288 -15.42 0.55 -13.28
C GLN A 288 -15.62 0.86 -11.79
N TYR A 289 -14.67 0.46 -10.95
CA TYR A 289 -14.64 0.85 -9.54
C TYR A 289 -14.51 2.37 -9.40
N ARG A 290 -13.58 3.00 -10.14
CA ARG A 290 -13.44 4.46 -10.17
C ARG A 290 -14.70 5.16 -10.68
N GLU A 291 -15.35 4.63 -11.72
CA GLU A 291 -16.62 5.16 -12.24
C GLU A 291 -17.76 5.05 -11.21
N CYS A 292 -17.82 3.92 -10.49
CA CYS A 292 -18.79 3.72 -9.41
C CYS A 292 -18.57 4.74 -8.28
N LEU A 293 -17.32 4.94 -7.84
CA LEU A 293 -16.97 5.97 -6.87
C LEU A 293 -17.34 7.37 -7.34
N GLY A 294 -17.15 7.66 -8.63
CA GLY A 294 -17.57 8.92 -9.24
C GLY A 294 -19.07 9.18 -9.06
N ARG A 295 -19.92 8.19 -9.33
CA ARG A 295 -21.38 8.32 -9.13
C ARG A 295 -21.75 8.49 -7.66
N VAL A 296 -21.11 7.72 -6.77
CA VAL A 296 -21.31 7.86 -5.31
C VAL A 296 -20.97 9.28 -4.85
N VAL A 297 -19.85 9.83 -5.30
CA VAL A 297 -19.44 11.20 -4.98
C VAL A 297 -20.41 12.23 -5.57
N GLU A 298 -20.91 12.02 -6.79
CA GLU A 298 -21.90 12.88 -7.43
C GLU A 298 -23.25 12.89 -6.70
N ASP A 299 -23.69 11.74 -6.18
CA ASP A 299 -24.96 11.62 -5.46
C ASP A 299 -24.90 12.20 -4.04
N ILE A 300 -23.75 12.10 -3.37
CA ILE A 300 -23.60 12.48 -1.96
C ILE A 300 -23.10 13.91 -1.79
N CYS A 301 -22.20 14.34 -2.67
CA CYS A 301 -21.47 15.58 -2.48
C CYS A 301 -22.06 16.71 -3.31
N ARG A 302 -22.30 17.85 -2.66
CA ARG A 302 -22.87 19.04 -3.31
C ARG A 302 -22.01 19.56 -4.47
N MET A 303 -20.71 19.32 -4.41
CA MET A 303 -19.76 19.64 -5.47
C MET A 303 -18.88 18.40 -5.70
N PRO A 304 -19.23 17.51 -6.63
CA PRO A 304 -18.40 16.36 -6.92
C PRO A 304 -17.04 16.80 -7.45
N SER A 305 -15.98 16.27 -6.87
CA SER A 305 -14.62 16.50 -7.32
C SER A 305 -13.93 15.18 -7.64
N THR A 306 -13.07 15.20 -8.66
CA THR A 306 -12.21 14.05 -8.97
C THR A 306 -11.23 13.76 -7.84
N THR A 307 -10.90 14.77 -7.03
CA THR A 307 -10.05 14.64 -5.85
C THR A 307 -10.70 13.77 -4.78
N ALA A 308 -12.00 13.96 -4.50
CA ALA A 308 -12.72 13.10 -3.56
C ALA A 308 -12.74 11.64 -4.03
N VAL A 309 -12.95 11.40 -5.33
CA VAL A 309 -12.86 10.06 -5.92
C VAL A 309 -11.45 9.48 -5.75
N ASP A 310 -10.41 10.27 -5.98
CA ASP A 310 -9.02 9.84 -5.82
C ASP A 310 -8.66 9.52 -4.36
N ILE A 311 -9.18 10.29 -3.39
CA ILE A 311 -9.05 10.01 -1.95
C ILE A 311 -9.71 8.67 -1.63
N LEU A 312 -10.93 8.42 -2.14
CA LEU A 312 -11.67 7.17 -1.95
C LEU A 312 -11.02 5.96 -2.63
N MET A 313 -10.28 6.16 -3.73
CA MET A 313 -9.53 5.09 -4.37
C MET A 313 -8.32 4.65 -3.54
N GLY A 314 -7.76 5.52 -2.69
CA GLY A 314 -6.62 5.23 -1.84
C GLY A 314 -5.43 4.65 -2.63
N PRO A 315 -4.78 3.57 -2.13
CA PRO A 315 -3.65 2.94 -2.82
C PRO A 315 -4.00 2.40 -4.22
N ARG A 316 -5.26 2.00 -4.45
CA ARG A 316 -5.70 1.38 -5.72
C ARG A 316 -5.72 2.36 -6.90
N LYS A 317 -5.64 3.67 -6.63
CA LYS A 317 -5.46 4.70 -7.67
C LYS A 317 -4.22 4.39 -8.53
N TRP A 318 -3.14 3.94 -7.90
CA TRP A 318 -1.90 3.60 -8.59
C TRP A 318 -2.09 2.42 -9.53
N ASP A 319 -2.67 1.32 -9.04
CA ASP A 319 -2.93 0.13 -9.84
C ASP A 319 -3.81 0.44 -11.07
N ALA A 320 -4.80 1.32 -10.90
CA ALA A 320 -5.65 1.76 -12.01
C ALA A 320 -4.87 2.55 -13.07
N SER A 321 -3.98 3.45 -12.63
CA SER A 321 -3.17 4.28 -13.53
C SER A 321 -2.11 3.48 -14.29
N VAL A 322 -1.49 2.49 -13.64
CA VAL A 322 -0.46 1.64 -14.26
C VAL A 322 -1.10 0.72 -15.30
N THR A 323 -2.24 0.12 -14.97
CA THR A 323 -2.87 -0.87 -15.85
C THR A 323 -3.51 -0.24 -17.09
N CYS A 324 -3.91 1.03 -17.03
CA CYS A 324 -4.49 1.75 -18.15
C CYS A 324 -3.52 2.73 -18.84
N ARG A 325 -2.23 2.74 -18.50
CA ARG A 325 -1.29 3.77 -18.99
C ARG A 325 -1.16 3.83 -20.51
N GLU A 326 -1.28 2.68 -21.18
CA GLU A 326 -1.13 2.55 -22.64
C GLU A 326 -2.44 2.79 -23.42
N TYR A 327 -3.57 2.92 -22.72
CA TYR A 327 -4.89 3.02 -23.33
C TYR A 327 -5.56 4.33 -22.93
N THR A 328 -6.27 4.96 -23.87
CA THR A 328 -7.13 6.10 -23.51
C THR A 328 -8.21 5.64 -22.51
N THR A 329 -8.71 6.53 -21.65
CA THR A 329 -9.74 6.18 -20.63
C THR A 329 -10.94 5.45 -21.23
N ARG A 330 -11.35 5.82 -22.46
CA ARG A 330 -12.42 5.13 -23.21
C ARG A 330 -12.02 3.73 -23.69
N GLN A 331 -10.77 3.52 -24.09
CA GLN A 331 -10.25 2.19 -24.47
C GLN A 331 -10.07 1.29 -23.23
N CYS A 332 -9.77 1.86 -22.06
CA CYS A 332 -9.67 1.10 -20.84
C CYS A 332 -11.04 0.76 -20.22
N SER A 333 -12.04 1.65 -20.35
CA SER A 333 -13.41 1.41 -19.86
C SER A 333 -14.25 0.54 -20.79
N HIS A 334 -14.07 0.67 -22.11
CA HIS A 334 -14.73 -0.16 -23.11
C HIS A 334 -13.76 -1.16 -23.74
N SER A 335 -13.93 -2.41 -23.34
CA SER A 335 -13.51 -3.58 -24.10
C SER A 335 -14.03 -3.50 -25.53
N TYR A 336 -13.17 -3.16 -26.50
CA TYR A 336 -13.23 -3.89 -27.76
C TYR A 336 -12.96 -5.35 -27.41
N SER A 337 -14.03 -6.12 -27.22
CA SER A 337 -13.93 -7.56 -27.08
C SER A 337 -13.31 -8.06 -28.39
N PRO A 338 -12.12 -8.68 -28.39
CA PRO A 338 -11.59 -9.26 -29.64
C PRO A 338 -12.54 -10.34 -30.21
N LYS A 339 -13.52 -10.82 -29.43
CA LYS A 339 -14.56 -11.74 -29.88
C LYS A 339 -15.53 -11.11 -30.89
N THR A 340 -15.85 -9.81 -30.80
CA THR A 340 -16.70 -9.16 -31.82
C THR A 340 -15.94 -8.93 -33.13
N SER A 341 -14.63 -8.69 -33.06
CA SER A 341 -13.77 -8.65 -34.26
C SER A 341 -13.74 -10.01 -34.96
N TYR A 342 -13.54 -11.11 -34.21
CA TYR A 342 -13.48 -12.46 -34.79
C TYR A 342 -14.79 -12.89 -35.45
N ILE A 343 -15.94 -12.58 -34.85
CA ILE A 343 -17.25 -12.86 -35.47
C ILE A 343 -17.43 -12.04 -36.75
N SER A 344 -17.01 -10.78 -36.79
CA SER A 344 -17.10 -9.98 -38.03
C SER A 344 -16.23 -10.56 -39.15
N VAL A 345 -15.02 -11.06 -38.84
CA VAL A 345 -14.13 -11.68 -39.81
C VAL A 345 -14.70 -13.01 -40.31
N VAL A 346 -15.22 -13.86 -39.41
CA VAL A 346 -15.83 -15.14 -39.78
C VAL A 346 -17.10 -14.93 -40.62
N VAL A 347 -17.95 -13.97 -40.27
CA VAL A 347 -19.15 -13.62 -41.06
C VAL A 347 -18.77 -13.07 -42.44
N SER A 348 -17.71 -12.26 -42.52
CA SER A 348 -17.20 -11.72 -43.79
C SER A 348 -16.66 -12.83 -44.70
N ILE A 349 -15.93 -13.80 -44.13
CA ILE A 349 -15.43 -14.97 -44.87
C ILE A 349 -16.60 -15.84 -45.33
N PHE A 350 -17.59 -16.11 -44.47
CA PHE A 350 -18.77 -16.89 -44.85
C PHE A 350 -19.59 -16.20 -45.96
N ALA A 351 -19.78 -14.89 -45.87
CA ALA A 351 -20.46 -14.11 -46.90
C ALA A 351 -19.71 -14.15 -48.24
N ALA A 352 -18.38 -14.06 -48.23
CA ALA A 352 -17.55 -14.17 -49.43
C ALA A 352 -17.65 -15.56 -50.09
N ILE A 353 -17.70 -16.63 -49.29
CA ILE A 353 -17.89 -18.00 -49.78
C ILE A 353 -19.28 -18.17 -50.43
N LEU A 354 -20.34 -17.67 -49.77
CA LEU A 354 -21.71 -17.76 -50.28
C LEU A 354 -21.95 -16.93 -51.56
N LEU A 355 -21.24 -15.82 -51.73
CA LEU A 355 -21.32 -15.01 -52.96
C LEU A 355 -20.60 -15.68 -54.14
N ASN A 356 -19.50 -16.39 -53.88
CA ASN A 356 -18.79 -17.13 -54.93
C ASN A 356 -19.50 -18.42 -55.34
N SER A 357 -20.25 -19.08 -54.45
CA SER A 357 -20.96 -20.32 -54.78
C SER A 357 -22.19 -20.15 -55.67
N LYS A 358 -22.64 -18.92 -55.94
CA LYS A 358 -23.74 -18.62 -56.87
C LYS A 358 -23.28 -18.33 -58.31
N ARG A 359 -21.97 -18.31 -58.57
CA ARG A 359 -21.38 -18.07 -59.91
C ARG A 359 -21.00 -19.36 -60.65
N PHE A 360 -21.16 -20.52 -60.02
CA PHE A 360 -21.15 -21.84 -60.63
C PHE A 360 -22.58 -22.39 -60.57
#